data_AF-A0A7W7RT31-F1
#
_entry.id   AF-A0A7W7RT31-F1
#
_cell.length_a   1.000
_cell.length_b   1.000
_cell.length_c   1.000
_cell.angle_alpha   90.00
_cell.angle_beta   90.00
_cell.angle_gamma   90.00
#
_symmetry.space_group_name_H-M   'P 1'
#
loop_
_entity.id
_entity.type
_entity.pdbx_description
1 polymer ?
#
loop_
_entity_poly.entity_id
_entity_poly.type
_entity_poly.pdbx_seq_one_letter_code
_entity_poly.pdbx_strand_id
1 'polypeptide(L)'
;MKLDPHSALMSHLLGAVFEDEHRAERPALTSIVTHKYGDKEPGAGFYEMARSLGYRFDEPFVFWAQQVQDIFKLHGRPDGRI
;
A
#
# COMPACT_ATOMS: atom_id res chain seq x y z
N MET A 1 16.39 -16.96 8.41
CA MET A 1 14.99 -17.16 8.00
C MET A 1 14.71 -16.23 6.83
N LYS A 2 14.35 -16.74 5.64
CA LYS A 2 13.97 -15.89 4.50
C LYS A 2 12.46 -15.72 4.55
N LEU A 3 11.98 -14.48 4.57
CA LEU A 3 10.54 -14.21 4.46
C LEU A 3 10.15 -14.42 2.99
N ASP A 4 9.22 -15.34 2.73
CA ASP A 4 8.68 -15.54 1.39
C ASP A 4 7.66 -14.43 1.08
N PRO A 5 7.85 -13.65 -0.01
CA PRO A 5 6.91 -12.60 -0.43
C PRO A 5 5.47 -13.09 -0.64
N HIS A 6 5.29 -14.37 -0.97
CA HIS A 6 3.97 -14.97 -1.18
C HIS A 6 3.42 -15.68 0.07
N SER A 7 4.12 -15.61 1.20
CA SER A 7 3.67 -16.26 2.43
C SER A 7 2.48 -15.55 3.07
N ALA A 8 1.68 -16.33 3.79
CA ALA A 8 0.61 -15.81 4.64
C ALA A 8 1.15 -14.83 5.71
N LEU A 9 2.37 -15.08 6.22
CA LEU A 9 3.03 -14.18 7.17
C LEU A 9 3.31 -12.81 6.54
N MET A 10 3.85 -12.77 5.32
CA MET A 10 4.06 -11.50 4.62
C MET A 10 2.73 -10.75 4.43
N SER A 11 1.70 -11.45 3.99
CA SER A 11 0.38 -10.87 3.78
C SER A 11 -0.21 -10.29 5.07
N HIS A 12 -0.07 -11.01 6.18
CA HIS A 12 -0.52 -10.55 7.49
C HIS A 12 0.23 -9.30 7.97
N LEU A 13 1.55 -9.26 7.78
CA LEU A 13 2.36 -8.08 8.14
C LEU A 13 1.98 -6.84 7.33
N LEU A 14 1.74 -6.99 6.03
CA LEU A 14 1.26 -5.89 5.18
C LEU A 14 -0.12 -5.41 5.63
N GLY A 15 -1.03 -6.33 5.97
CA GLY A 15 -2.33 -5.99 6.54
C GLY A 15 -2.18 -5.17 7.83
N ALA A 16 -1.36 -5.64 8.79
CA ALA A 16 -1.14 -4.96 10.06
C ALA A 16 -0.56 -3.54 9.90
N VAL A 17 0.36 -3.34 8.93
CA VAL A 17 0.88 -2.00 8.62
C VAL A 17 -0.23 -1.11 8.06
N PHE A 18 -1.07 -1.61 7.15
CA PHE A 18 -2.18 -0.82 6.61
C PHE A 18 -3.19 -0.45 7.71
N GLU A 19 -3.54 -1.37 8.60
CA GLU A 19 -4.42 -1.07 9.74
C GLU A 19 -3.87 0.05 10.62
N ASP A 20 -2.56 0.04 10.89
CA ASP A 20 -1.90 1.07 11.70
C ASP A 20 -1.91 2.44 11.00
N GLU A 21 -1.55 2.49 9.72
CA GLU A 21 -1.60 3.73 8.93
C GLU A 21 -3.04 4.27 8.84
N HIS A 22 -4.02 3.40 8.61
CA HIS A 22 -5.43 3.77 8.56
C HIS A 22 -5.92 4.34 9.89
N ARG A 23 -5.60 3.69 11.02
CA ARG A 23 -5.97 4.16 12.37
C ARG A 23 -5.31 5.50 12.70
N ALA A 24 -4.12 5.74 12.19
CA ALA A 24 -3.39 6.99 12.33
C ALA A 24 -3.80 8.06 11.31
N GLU A 25 -4.82 7.80 10.48
CA GLU A 25 -5.29 8.68 9.41
C GLU A 25 -4.18 9.07 8.41
N ARG A 26 -3.24 8.16 8.18
CA ARG A 26 -2.11 8.32 7.26
C ARG A 26 -2.38 7.58 5.94
N PRO A 27 -1.71 7.97 4.83
CA PRO A 27 -1.77 7.24 3.58
C PRO A 27 -1.23 5.81 3.75
N ALA A 28 -1.73 4.88 2.93
CA ALA A 28 -1.35 3.48 3.02
C ALA A 28 0.11 3.27 2.57
N LEU A 29 1.03 3.12 3.50
CA LEU A 29 2.46 2.87 3.20
C LEU A 29 2.65 1.63 2.33
N THR A 30 1.80 0.62 2.49
CA THR A 30 1.82 -0.61 1.69
C THR A 30 1.52 -0.39 0.20
N SER A 31 1.04 0.79 -0.21
CA SER A 31 0.80 1.13 -1.63
C SER A 31 2.07 1.13 -2.49
N ILE A 32 3.26 1.24 -1.89
CA ILE A 32 4.55 1.17 -2.59
C ILE A 32 5.05 -0.28 -2.75
N VAL A 33 4.40 -1.26 -2.12
CA VAL A 33 4.75 -2.68 -2.23
C VAL A 33 4.04 -3.25 -3.46
N THR A 34 4.75 -3.32 -4.57
CA THR A 34 4.20 -3.69 -5.87
C THR A 34 4.79 -4.99 -6.41
N HIS A 35 4.12 -5.58 -7.40
CA HIS A 35 4.67 -6.73 -8.10
C HIS A 35 5.98 -6.38 -8.81
N LYS A 36 6.98 -7.25 -8.64
CA LYS A 36 8.31 -7.10 -9.27
C LYS A 36 8.26 -7.15 -10.81
N TYR A 37 7.29 -7.87 -11.36
CA TYR A 37 7.11 -8.08 -12.80
C TYR A 37 5.65 -7.81 -13.19
N GLY A 38 5.41 -7.32 -14.41
CA GLY A 38 4.07 -6.97 -14.91
C GLY A 38 3.71 -5.50 -14.69
N ASP A 39 2.45 -5.26 -14.33
CA ASP A 39 1.78 -3.94 -14.35
C ASP A 39 2.30 -2.95 -13.27
N LYS A 40 3.18 -3.44 -12.37
CA LYS A 40 3.75 -2.70 -11.23
C LYS A 40 2.71 -2.14 -10.25
N GLU A 41 1.51 -2.71 -10.24
CA GLU A 41 0.48 -2.45 -9.25
C GLU A 41 0.67 -3.33 -8.00
N PRO A 42 0.05 -2.96 -6.86
CA PRO A 42 -0.10 -3.85 -5.71
C PRO A 42 -1.03 -5.02 -6.04
N GLY A 43 -0.85 -6.13 -5.33
CA GLY A 43 -1.71 -7.30 -5.50
C GLY A 43 -3.15 -7.06 -5.03
N ALA A 44 -4.08 -7.92 -5.45
CA ALA A 44 -5.51 -7.82 -5.12
C ALA A 44 -5.80 -7.65 -3.61
N GLY A 45 -4.98 -8.29 -2.75
CA GLY A 45 -5.09 -8.18 -1.30
C GLY A 45 -4.98 -6.75 -0.76
N PHE A 46 -4.27 -5.84 -1.45
CA PHE A 46 -4.22 -4.42 -1.09
C PHE A 46 -5.59 -3.76 -1.21
N TYR A 47 -6.29 -4.01 -2.32
CA TYR A 47 -7.61 -3.43 -2.57
C TYR A 47 -8.70 -4.07 -1.70
N GLU A 48 -8.61 -5.38 -1.46
CA GLU A 48 -9.48 -6.09 -0.51
C GLU A 48 -9.31 -5.53 0.91
N MET A 49 -8.07 -5.31 1.34
CA MET A 49 -7.77 -4.70 2.63
C MET A 49 -8.34 -3.29 2.74
N ALA A 50 -8.12 -2.44 1.73
CA ALA A 50 -8.66 -1.08 1.70
C ALA A 50 -10.20 -1.10 1.84
N ARG A 51 -10.90 -1.99 1.12
CA ARG A 51 -12.36 -2.11 1.26
C ARG A 51 -12.77 -2.58 2.66
N SER A 52 -12.03 -3.51 3.26
CA SER A 52 -12.29 -3.98 4.62
C SER A 52 -12.16 -2.88 5.68
N LEU A 53 -11.29 -1.90 5.43
CA LEU A 53 -11.09 -0.70 6.25
C LEU A 53 -12.06 0.44 5.92
N GLY A 54 -13.02 0.22 5.02
CA GLY A 54 -14.08 1.19 4.72
C GLY A 54 -13.75 2.18 3.61
N TYR A 55 -12.60 2.05 2.92
CA TYR A 55 -12.33 2.85 1.73
C TYR A 55 -13.32 2.51 0.61
N ARG A 56 -13.80 3.54 -0.10
CA ARG A 56 -14.71 3.43 -1.23
C ARG A 56 -14.07 4.04 -2.47
N PHE A 57 -13.98 3.27 -3.54
CA PHE A 57 -13.43 3.69 -4.82
C PHE A 57 -14.00 2.83 -5.95
N ASP A 58 -14.41 3.50 -7.03
CA ASP A 58 -14.89 2.85 -8.25
C ASP A 58 -13.73 2.55 -9.23
N GLU A 59 -12.66 3.35 -9.15
CA GLU A 59 -11.45 3.20 -9.95
C GLU A 59 -10.25 2.82 -9.06
N PRO A 60 -9.93 1.51 -8.93
CA PRO A 60 -8.85 1.03 -8.07
C PRO A 60 -7.49 1.66 -8.37
N PHE A 61 -7.18 1.85 -9.66
CA PHE A 61 -5.95 2.48 -10.10
C PHE A 61 -5.82 3.92 -9.60
N VAL A 62 -6.89 4.72 -9.66
CA VAL A 62 -6.89 6.10 -9.17
C VAL A 62 -6.69 6.14 -7.66
N PHE A 63 -7.38 5.26 -6.93
CA PHE A 63 -7.17 5.11 -5.48
C PHE A 63 -5.71 4.80 -5.16
N TRP A 64 -5.13 3.81 -5.83
CA TRP A 64 -3.74 3.42 -5.62
C TRP A 64 -2.76 4.55 -5.96
N ALA A 65 -2.90 5.19 -7.13
CA ALA A 65 -2.06 6.30 -7.55
C ALA A 65 -2.08 7.46 -6.55
N GLN A 66 -3.25 7.76 -5.97
CA GLN A 66 -3.40 8.76 -4.92
C GLN A 66 -2.63 8.38 -3.65
N GLN A 67 -2.75 7.13 -3.18
CA GLN A 67 -2.01 6.66 -2.01
C GLN A 67 -0.49 6.75 -2.21
N VAL A 68 0.00 6.36 -3.39
CA VAL A 68 1.42 6.46 -3.74
C VAL A 68 1.89 7.92 -3.70
N GLN A 69 1.14 8.82 -4.32
CA GLN A 69 1.47 10.25 -4.30
C GLN A 69 1.52 10.81 -2.89
N ASP A 70 0.55 10.45 -2.04
CA ASP A 70 0.46 10.99 -0.68
C ASP A 70 1.56 10.42 0.22
N ILE A 71 1.97 9.16 0.03
CA ILE A 71 3.18 8.60 0.67
C ILE A 71 4.43 9.37 0.26
N PHE A 72 4.61 9.65 -1.03
CA PHE A 72 5.75 10.43 -1.49
C PHE A 72 5.70 11.90 -1.03
N LYS A 73 4.52 12.50 -0.86
CA LYS A 73 4.42 13.85 -0.25
C LYS A 73 4.76 13.83 1.23
N LEU A 74 4.32 12.79 1.94
CA LEU A 74 4.53 12.67 3.39
C LEU A 74 5.99 12.37 3.74
N HIS A 75 6.66 11.51 2.96
CA HIS A 75 8.02 11.04 3.24
C HIS A 75 9.08 11.61 2.30
N GLY A 76 8.69 12.16 1.15
CA GLY A 76 9.61 12.77 0.20
C GLY A 76 10.26 14.00 0.79
N ARG A 77 11.57 14.12 0.58
CA ARG A 77 12.30 15.32 0.98
C ARG A 77 12.01 16.46 0.00
N PRO A 78 11.99 17.72 0.45
CA PRO A 78 11.77 18.88 -0.42
C PRO A 78 12.85 19.08 -1.50
N ASP A 79 13.97 18.34 -1.44
CA ASP A 79 15.08 18.41 -2.41
C ASP A 79 15.02 17.33 -3.51
N GLY A 80 13.96 16.52 -3.57
CA GLY A 80 13.70 15.59 -4.67
C GLY A 80 14.59 14.33 -4.68
N ARG A 81 15.26 14.00 -3.57
CA ARG A 81 16.00 12.73 -3.43
C ARG A 81 15.16 11.71 -2.67
N ILE A 82 15.06 10.51 -3.25
CA ILE A 82 14.49 9.30 -2.61
C ILE A 82 15.57 8.63 -1.77
#